data_AF-A0A933WYB2-F1
#
_entry.id   AF-A0A933WYB2-F1
#
_cell.length_a   1.000
_cell.length_b   1.000
_cell.length_c   1.000
_cell.angle_alpha   90.00
_cell.angle_beta   90.00
_cell.angle_gamma   90.00
#
_symmetry.space_group_name_H-M   'P 1'
#
loop_
_entity.id
_entity.type
_entity.pdbx_description
1 polymer ?
#
loop_
_entity_poly.entity_id
_entity_poly.type
_entity_poly.pdbx_seq_one_letter_code
_entity_poly.pdbx_strand_id
1 'polypeptide(L)' 'MTHYNDVNVSLIAGDTNDQVALTFVSADGKTLVLTPSQARSLATDLIAAVNRAEVKSRLKSSPTLMGLPEGNRARLAMAA' A
#
# COMPACT_ATOMS: atom_id res chain seq x y z
N MET A 1 -15.17 2.90 -16.29
CA MET A 1 -15.05 2.11 -15.05
C MET A 1 -14.62 3.08 -13.97
N THR A 2 -15.59 3.68 -13.27
CA THR A 2 -15.34 4.75 -12.31
C THR A 2 -14.71 4.12 -11.07
N HIS A 3 -13.43 4.34 -10.82
CA HIS A 3 -12.81 3.95 -9.56
C HIS A 3 -13.46 4.80 -8.45
N TYR A 4 -14.50 4.27 -7.82
CA TYR A 4 -15.04 4.86 -6.60
C TYR A 4 -13.94 4.74 -5.54
N ASN A 5 -13.31 5.86 -5.22
CA ASN A 5 -12.36 5.92 -4.14
C ASN A 5 -13.19 5.78 -2.85
N ASP A 6 -13.13 4.59 -2.24
CA ASP A 6 -13.93 4.22 -1.08
C ASP A 6 -13.53 4.97 0.21
N VAL A 7 -12.52 5.83 0.08
CA VAL A 7 -11.96 6.68 1.13
C VAL A 7 -11.90 8.11 0.61
N ASN A 8 -12.53 9.02 1.35
CA ASN A 8 -12.40 10.46 1.18
C ASN A 8 -11.35 10.99 2.16
N VAL A 9 -10.49 11.90 1.70
CA VAL A 9 -9.49 12.57 2.55
C VAL A 9 -9.82 14.05 2.60
N SER A 10 -9.93 14.60 3.81
CA SER A 10 -10.19 16.01 4.03
C SER A 10 -9.28 16.60 5.11
N LEU A 11 -9.03 17.91 5.01
CA LEU A 11 -8.36 18.69 6.03
C LEU A 11 -9.43 19.25 6.98
N ILE A 12 -9.29 18.97 8.27
CA ILE A 12 -10.09 19.57 9.32
C ILE A 12 -9.24 20.67 9.94
N ALA A 13 -9.54 21.92 9.61
CA ALA A 13 -8.93 23.06 10.26
C ALA A 13 -9.46 23.15 11.71
N GLY A 14 -8.56 23.08 12.68
CA GLY A 14 -8.86 23.32 14.08
C GLY A 14 -8.30 24.66 14.52
N ASP A 15 -8.91 25.31 15.52
CA ASP A 15 -8.49 26.63 16.03
C ASP A 15 -7.02 26.68 16.47
N THR A 16 -6.44 25.54 16.84
CA THR A 16 -5.06 25.44 17.35
C THR A 16 -4.17 24.48 16.58
N ASN A 17 -4.75 23.48 15.90
CA ASN A 17 -4.00 22.50 15.12
C ASN A 17 -4.88 21.89 14.03
N ASP A 18 -4.35 21.85 12.81
CA ASP A 18 -4.96 21.15 11.69
C ASP A 18 -4.90 19.63 11.89
N GLN A 19 -5.96 18.94 11.46
CA GLN A 19 -6.06 17.48 11.47
C GLN A 19 -6.47 16.96 10.10
N VAL A 20 -6.15 15.69 9.82
CA VAL A 20 -6.51 15.02 8.57
C VAL A 20 -7.58 13.99 8.86
N ALA A 21 -8.70 14.04 8.15
CA ALA A 21 -9.76 13.05 8.24
C ALA A 21 -9.79 12.13 7.03
N LEU A 22 -9.93 10.84 7.31
CA LEU A 22 -10.15 9.77 6.35
C LEU A 22 -11.56 9.24 6.58
N THR A 23 -12.50 9.52 5.67
CA THR A 23 -13.89 9.06 5.75
C THR A 23 -14.09 7.87 4.81
N PHE A 24 -14.48 6.74 5.36
CA PHE A 24 -14.70 5.50 4.62
C PHE A 24 -16.15 5.42 4.16
N VAL A 25 -16.38 5.47 2.85
CA VAL A 25 -17.73 5.52 2.26
C VAL A 25 -18.46 4.19 2.47
N SER A 26 -17.80 3.06 2.23
CA SER A 26 -18.39 1.73 2.45
C SER A 26 -18.47 1.28 3.92
N ALA A 27 -17.94 2.05 4.87
CA ALA A 27 -17.98 1.71 6.29
C ALA A 27 -18.89 2.66 7.09
N ASP A 28 -20.08 2.93 6.55
CA ASP A 28 -21.11 3.79 7.15
C ASP A 28 -20.60 5.21 7.47
N GLY A 29 -19.68 5.75 6.67
CA GLY A 29 -19.11 7.07 6.88
C GLY A 29 -18.19 7.18 8.11
N LYS A 30 -17.70 6.06 8.65
CA LYS A 30 -16.69 6.08 9.72
C LYS A 30 -15.52 6.96 9.33
N THR A 31 -15.12 7.83 10.24
CA THR A 31 -14.04 8.79 10.01
C THR A 31 -12.90 8.53 10.97
N LEU A 32 -11.70 8.36 10.42
CA LEU A 32 -10.45 8.30 11.17
C LEU A 32 -9.79 9.67 11.11
N VAL A 33 -9.56 10.27 12.27
CA VAL A 33 -8.91 11.58 12.38
C VAL A 33 -7.48 11.40 12.86
N LEU A 34 -6.54 12.04 12.17
CA LEU A 34 -5.11 11.90 12.37
C LEU A 34 -4.46 13.27 12.52
N THR A 35 -3.39 13.33 13.31
CA THR A 35 -2.48 14.48 13.26
C THR A 35 -1.70 14.48 11.92
N PRO A 36 -1.14 15.63 11.50
CA PRO A 36 -0.35 15.69 10.27
C PRO A 36 0.84 14.72 10.25
N SER A 37 1.47 14.46 11.40
CA SER A 37 2.58 13.49 11.50
C SER A 37 2.11 12.05 11.31
N GLN A 38 0.96 11.68 11.90
CA GLN A 38 0.36 10.36 11.73
C GLN A 38 -0.09 10.13 10.29
N ALA A 39 -0.74 11.13 9.67
CA ALA A 39 -1.16 11.07 8.27
C ALA A 39 0.04 10.89 7.33
N ARG A 40 1.16 11.57 7.59
CA ARG A 40 2.40 11.42 6.81
C ARG A 40 3.01 10.02 6.94
N SER A 41 3.05 9.47 8.14
CA SER A 41 3.54 8.10 8.36
C SER A 41 2.66 7.09 7.61
N LEU A 42 1.34 7.21 7.75
CA LEU A 42 0.37 6.35 7.05
C LEU A 42 0.53 6.44 5.53
N ALA A 43 0.66 7.64 4.96
CA ALA A 43 0.88 7.82 3.53
C ALA A 43 2.16 7.11 3.04
N THR A 44 3.24 7.20 3.83
CA THR A 44 4.50 6.53 3.51
C THR A 44 4.33 5.00 3.48
N ASP A 45 3.64 4.45 4.48
CA ASP A 45 3.38 3.01 4.56
C ASP A 45 2.48 2.52 3.42
N LEU A 46 1.46 3.31 3.05
CA LEU A 46 0.59 3.01 1.92
C LEU A 46 1.36 2.98 0.59
N ILE A 47 2.23 3.96 0.34
CA ILE A 47 3.09 3.98 -0.85
C ILE A 47 3.99 2.74 -0.88
N ALA A 48 4.63 2.41 0.25
CA ALA A 48 5.51 1.24 0.34
C ALA A 48 4.74 -0.07 0.09
N ALA A 49 3.53 -0.21 0.64
CA ALA A 49 2.67 -1.37 0.43
C ALA A 49 2.23 -1.52 -1.03
N VAL A 50 1.81 -0.42 -1.67
CA VAL A 50 1.43 -0.39 -3.10
C VAL A 50 2.63 -0.80 -3.97
N ASN A 51 3.80 -0.20 -3.74
CA ASN A 51 5.01 -0.53 -4.49
C ASN A 51 5.36 -2.02 -4.39
N ARG A 52 5.28 -2.61 -3.18
CA ARG A 52 5.51 -4.05 -2.98
C ARG A 52 4.47 -4.90 -3.72
N ALA A 53 3.20 -4.51 -3.71
CA ALA A 53 2.13 -5.23 -4.39
C ALA A 53 2.32 -5.23 -5.91
N GLU A 54 2.70 -4.08 -6.49
CA GLU A 54 3.00 -3.96 -7.90
C GLU A 54 4.20 -4.80 -8.31
N VAL A 55 5.30 -4.74 -7.56
CA VAL A 55 6.49 -5.56 -7.82
C VAL A 55 6.12 -7.05 -7.77
N LYS A 56 5.36 -7.47 -6.75
CA LYS A 56 4.89 -8.86 -6.65
C LYS A 56 4.04 -9.27 -7.86
N SER A 57 3.17 -8.38 -8.35
CA SER A 57 2.37 -8.63 -9.55
C SER A 57 3.26 -8.81 -10.79
N ARG A 58 4.21 -7.88 -11.01
CA ARG A 58 5.17 -7.92 -12.12
C ARG A 58 6.04 -9.17 -12.12
N LEU A 59 6.47 -9.61 -10.93
CA LEU A 59 7.25 -10.85 -10.76
C LEU A 59 6.43 -12.09 -11.08
N LYS A 60 5.14 -12.14 -10.70
CA LYS A 60 4.23 -13.25 -11.04
C LYS A 60 3.97 -13.35 -12.54
N SER A 61 3.88 -12.21 -13.23
CA SER A 61 3.70 -12.16 -14.69
C SER A 61 5.00 -12.34 -15.48
N SER A 62 6.16 -12.35 -14.82
CA SER A 62 7.46 -12.51 -15.49
C SER A 62 7.73 -13.99 -15.80
N PRO A 63 7.85 -14.40 -17.07
CA PRO A 63 8.09 -15.79 -17.48
C PRO A 63 9.36 -16.39 -16.89
N THR A 64 10.33 -15.55 -16.53
CA THR A 64 11.68 -15.93 -16.08
C THR A 64 11.70 -16.71 -14.75
N LEU A 65 10.65 -16.62 -13.93
CA LEU A 65 10.54 -17.35 -12.65
C LEU A 65 9.65 -18.59 -12.72
N MET A 66 8.81 -18.72 -13.76
CA MET A 66 7.86 -19.83 -13.91
C MET A 66 8.49 -21.04 -14.66
N GLY A 67 9.79 -20.97 -14.96
CA GLY A 67 10.50 -21.96 -15.78
C GLY A 67 11.89 -22.35 -15.31
N LEU A 68 12.25 -22.15 -14.03
CA LEU A 68 13.48 -22.74 -13.50
C LEU A 68 13.19 -24.18 -13.06
N PRO A 69 13.71 -25.21 -13.75
CA PRO A 69 13.62 -26.58 -13.28
C PRO A 69 14.26 -26.67 -11.89
N GLU A 70 13.61 -27.42 -11.02
CA GLU A 70 13.89 -27.55 -9.58
C GLU A 70 15.38 -27.85 -9.26
N GLY A 71 16.10 -28.46 -10.20
CA GLY A 71 17.53 -28.78 -10.10
C GLY A 71 18.49 -27.59 -9.99
N ASN A 72 18.13 -26.38 -10.45
CA ASN A 72 19.03 -25.22 -10.35
C ASN A 72 18.96 -24.48 -9.01
N ARG A 73 17.91 -24.70 -8.20
CA ARG A 73 17.77 -24.05 -6.88
C ARG A 73 18.74 -24.65 -5.85
N ALA A 74 19.00 -25.95 -5.94
CA ALA A 74 19.93 -26.65 -5.04
C ALA A 74 21.40 -26.24 -5.26
N ARG A 75 21.79 -25.92 -6.49
CA ARG A 75 23.18 -25.55 -6.82
C ARG A 75 23.57 -24.14 -6.35
N LEU A 76 22.62 -23.20 -6.34
CA LEU A 76 22.88 -21.84 -5.83
C LEU A 76 22.94 -21.80 -4.29
N ALA A 77 22.26 -22.71 -3.60
CA ALA A 77 22.31 -22.80 -2.13
C ALA A 77 23.60 -23.45 -1.59
N MET A 78 24.35 -24.16 -2.44
CA MET A 78 25.57 -24.88 -2.07
C MET A 78 26.87 -24.14 -2.44
N ALA A 79 26.75 -22.98 -3.11
CA ALA A 79 27.87 -22.15 -3.54
C ALA A 79 28.09 -20.90 -2.64
N ALA A 80 27.49 -20.88 -1.45
CA ALA A 80 27.67 -19.86 -0.42
C ALA A 80 28.37 -20.45 0.81
#